data_AF-A0A8H6IAM9-F1
#
_entry.id   AF-A0A8H6IAM9-F1
#
_cell.length_a   1.000
_cell.length_b   1.000
_cell.length_c   1.000
_cell.angle_alpha   90.00
_cell.angle_beta   90.00
_cell.angle_gamma   90.00
#
_symmetry.space_group_name_H-M   'P 1'
#
loop_
_entity.id
_entity.type
_entity.pdbx_description
1 polymer ?
#
loop_
_entity_poly.entity_id
_entity_poly.type
_entity_poly.pdbx_seq_one_letter_code
_entity_poly.pdbx_strand_id
1 'polypeptide(L)'
;MSAEALLQFASFLQKSHWFAVATATAAFWDHISTFDLEVELIWKKKVSLVQVLYIVTRYAANGFFLQGLAAQIWITDDTQFNKSCNSYALIQFWLAGAAATAMQGLMMHRVLSMYEQRRRARMALLFALCILMLSEVTVTLVLSLGTSLTKSSIILAPTVRTCLPGNWPSWSSATWFISITYDIVVVAFTVWEGLRFLKESQKEMSALETDAPPGSYLKKTWSRQGVLFRVLIRDSILFPFIGTVSCLVTIVVWLTTPLEKGLAFYSIQATSALTPILGCRLVLNLRNAYYQPFSEEMRMSMKGYDLDMLSNSVEYPLELYPIRAQGMGSGDGQARTDRGAF
;
A
#
# COMPACT_ATOMS: atom_id res chain seq x y z
N MET A 1 -16.35 -13.46 -37.64
CA MET A 1 -16.75 -14.14 -36.39
C MET A 1 -18.13 -14.75 -36.62
N SER A 2 -18.34 -16.02 -36.27
CA SER A 2 -19.67 -16.65 -36.40
C SER A 2 -20.66 -16.03 -35.41
N ALA A 3 -21.97 -16.17 -35.67
CA ALA A 3 -23.01 -15.68 -34.76
C ALA A 3 -22.90 -16.33 -33.36
N GLU A 4 -22.50 -17.60 -33.29
CA GLU A 4 -22.26 -18.31 -32.03
C GLU A 4 -21.08 -17.72 -31.25
N ALA A 5 -19.98 -17.40 -31.93
CA ALA A 5 -18.83 -16.76 -31.30
C ALA A 5 -19.17 -15.35 -30.79
N LEU A 6 -19.99 -14.60 -31.52
CA LEU A 6 -20.52 -13.30 -31.08
C LEU A 6 -21.35 -13.42 -29.79
N LEU A 7 -22.25 -14.40 -29.70
CA LEU A 7 -23.07 -14.63 -28.51
C LEU A 7 -22.23 -15.07 -27.30
N GLN A 8 -21.25 -15.96 -27.52
CA GLN A 8 -20.33 -16.37 -26.47
C GLN A 8 -19.51 -15.18 -25.94
N PHE A 9 -19.02 -14.33 -26.85
CA PHE A 9 -18.28 -13.12 -26.51
C PHE A 9 -19.15 -12.11 -25.75
N ALA A 10 -20.40 -11.89 -26.16
CA ALA A 10 -21.34 -11.01 -25.46
C ALA A 10 -21.62 -11.50 -24.02
N SER A 11 -21.90 -12.79 -23.86
CA SER A 11 -22.07 -13.42 -22.53
C SER A 11 -20.81 -13.27 -21.67
N PHE A 12 -19.63 -13.43 -22.27
CA PHE A 12 -18.36 -13.21 -21.58
C PHE A 12 -18.24 -11.76 -21.08
N LEU A 13 -18.47 -10.77 -21.95
CA LEU A 13 -18.38 -9.35 -21.58
C LEU A 13 -19.35 -8.98 -20.47
N GLN A 14 -20.57 -9.49 -20.53
CA GLN A 14 -21.56 -9.28 -19.47
C GLN A 14 -21.06 -9.82 -18.12
N LYS A 15 -20.50 -11.04 -18.08
CA LYS A 15 -19.92 -11.61 -16.86
C LYS A 15 -18.72 -10.80 -16.36
N SER A 16 -17.88 -10.31 -17.28
CA SER A 16 -16.75 -9.42 -16.96
C SER A 16 -17.23 -8.11 -16.32
N HIS A 17 -18.31 -7.51 -16.80
CA HIS A 17 -18.89 -6.30 -16.19
C HIS A 17 -19.41 -6.56 -14.77
N TRP A 18 -20.13 -7.67 -14.55
CA TRP A 18 -20.57 -8.04 -13.20
C TRP A 18 -19.40 -8.29 -12.25
N PHE A 19 -18.33 -8.91 -12.75
CA PHE A 19 -17.11 -9.07 -11.97
C PHE A 19 -16.44 -7.73 -11.65
N ALA A 20 -16.39 -6.81 -12.61
CA ALA A 20 -15.88 -5.44 -12.39
C ALA A 20 -16.66 -4.72 -11.29
N VAL A 21 -18.00 -4.82 -11.29
CA VAL A 21 -18.87 -4.28 -10.24
C VAL A 21 -18.55 -4.93 -8.89
N ALA A 22 -18.36 -6.26 -8.84
CA ALA A 22 -18.01 -6.96 -7.61
C ALA A 22 -16.64 -6.51 -7.06
N THR A 23 -15.62 -6.41 -7.91
CA THR A 23 -14.28 -5.93 -7.52
C THR A 23 -14.29 -4.48 -7.06
N ALA A 24 -15.04 -3.61 -7.74
CA ALA A 24 -15.21 -2.22 -7.34
C ALA A 24 -15.93 -2.12 -5.99
N THR A 25 -16.98 -2.91 -5.78
CA THR A 25 -17.71 -2.97 -4.51
C THR A 25 -16.78 -3.40 -3.38
N ALA A 26 -15.95 -4.42 -3.59
CA ALA A 26 -14.96 -4.85 -2.61
C ALA A 26 -13.93 -3.75 -2.28
N ALA A 27 -13.43 -3.05 -3.30
CA ALA A 27 -12.48 -1.94 -3.12
C ALA A 27 -13.11 -0.75 -2.37
N PHE A 28 -14.35 -0.37 -2.69
CA PHE A 28 -15.06 0.69 -1.97
C PHE A 28 -15.46 0.28 -0.56
N TRP A 29 -15.85 -0.98 -0.35
CA TRP A 29 -16.13 -1.50 0.98
C TRP A 29 -14.89 -1.43 1.86
N ASP A 30 -13.74 -1.90 1.36
CA ASP A 30 -12.46 -1.73 2.05
C ASP A 30 -12.18 -0.24 2.31
N HIS A 31 -12.47 0.63 1.33
CA HIS A 31 -12.29 2.07 1.49
C HIS A 31 -13.06 2.61 2.70
N ILE A 32 -14.37 2.40 2.70
CA ILE A 32 -15.30 2.91 3.73
C ILE A 32 -14.94 2.31 5.09
N SER A 33 -14.64 1.01 5.14
CA SER A 33 -14.37 0.30 6.40
C SER A 33 -13.07 0.71 7.10
N THR A 34 -12.14 1.36 6.40
CA THR A 34 -10.88 1.84 7.00
C THR A 34 -10.73 3.37 6.92
N PHE A 35 -11.80 4.09 6.60
CA PHE A 35 -11.76 5.55 6.44
C PHE A 35 -11.52 6.28 7.77
N ASP A 36 -12.04 5.75 8.88
CA ASP A 36 -11.80 6.25 10.24
C ASP A 36 -10.29 6.22 10.59
N LEU A 37 -9.65 5.07 10.35
CA LEU A 37 -8.21 4.88 10.53
C LEU A 37 -7.42 5.78 9.58
N GLU A 38 -7.91 5.99 8.37
CA GLU A 38 -7.26 6.88 7.40
C GLU A 38 -7.25 8.33 7.89
N VAL A 39 -8.39 8.84 8.38
CA VAL A 39 -8.50 10.20 8.94
C VAL A 39 -7.54 10.38 10.11
N GLU A 40 -7.48 9.40 11.01
CA GLU A 40 -6.62 9.47 12.19
C GLU A 40 -5.13 9.33 11.86
N LEU A 41 -4.77 8.32 11.08
CA LEU A 41 -3.38 7.91 10.87
C LEU A 41 -2.73 8.64 9.70
N ILE A 42 -3.48 9.08 8.69
CA ILE A 42 -2.96 9.71 7.48
C ILE A 42 -3.23 11.22 7.48
N TRP A 43 -4.50 11.62 7.54
CA TRP A 43 -4.89 13.02 7.30
C TRP A 43 -4.47 14.00 8.40
N LYS A 44 -4.43 13.56 9.67
CA LYS A 44 -3.97 14.39 10.80
C LYS A 44 -2.44 14.55 10.87
N LYS A 45 -1.67 13.83 10.06
CA LYS A 45 -0.20 13.83 10.13
C LYS A 45 0.40 14.80 9.12
N LYS A 46 1.66 15.19 9.37
CA LYS A 46 2.44 15.99 8.42
C LYS A 46 2.63 15.19 7.13
N VAL A 47 2.53 15.88 5.99
CA VAL A 47 2.68 15.28 4.67
C VAL A 47 4.07 14.65 4.54
N SER A 48 4.10 13.35 4.26
CA SER A 48 5.31 12.58 3.98
C SER A 48 5.21 11.88 2.62
N LEU A 49 6.34 11.41 2.08
CA LEU A 49 6.34 10.66 0.81
C LEU A 49 5.42 9.44 0.87
N VAL A 50 5.42 8.70 1.98
CA VAL A 50 4.54 7.55 2.20
C VAL A 50 3.07 7.95 2.16
N GLN A 51 2.72 9.13 2.69
CA GLN A 51 1.35 9.65 2.63
C GLN A 51 0.94 9.99 1.20
N VAL A 52 1.82 10.60 0.41
CA VAL A 52 1.55 10.88 -1.01
C VAL A 52 1.35 9.57 -1.78
N LEU A 53 2.27 8.60 -1.62
CA LEU A 53 2.17 7.29 -2.27
C LEU A 53 0.89 6.54 -1.85
N TYR A 54 0.51 6.61 -0.56
CA TYR A 54 -0.74 6.05 -0.06
C TYR A 54 -1.96 6.68 -0.74
N ILE A 55 -2.02 8.02 -0.80
CA ILE A 55 -3.13 8.74 -1.43
C ILE A 55 -3.23 8.38 -2.91
N VAL A 56 -2.11 8.35 -3.64
CA VAL A 56 -2.10 7.96 -5.06
C VAL A 56 -2.60 6.52 -5.21
N THR A 57 -2.06 5.56 -4.45
CA THR A 57 -2.46 4.15 -4.50
C THR A 57 -3.97 3.98 -4.24
N ARG A 58 -4.48 4.65 -3.20
CA ARG A 58 -5.88 4.58 -2.78
C ARG A 58 -6.83 5.25 -3.78
N TYR A 59 -6.59 6.52 -4.07
CA TYR A 59 -7.55 7.34 -4.81
C TYR A 59 -7.44 7.17 -6.32
N ALA A 60 -6.25 6.90 -6.87
CA ALA A 60 -6.14 6.59 -8.30
C ALA A 60 -6.84 5.26 -8.62
N ALA A 61 -6.69 4.24 -7.78
CA ALA A 61 -7.38 2.96 -7.98
C ALA A 61 -8.91 3.07 -7.84
N ASN A 62 -9.39 3.84 -6.86
CA ASN A 62 -10.83 4.12 -6.74
C ASN A 62 -11.35 4.94 -7.93
N GLY A 63 -10.57 5.90 -8.41
CA GLY A 63 -10.85 6.64 -9.64
C GLY A 63 -10.95 5.72 -10.86
N PHE A 64 -10.05 4.73 -10.98
CA PHE A 64 -10.09 3.70 -12.03
C PHE A 64 -11.43 2.94 -12.02
N PHE A 65 -11.89 2.49 -10.84
CA PHE A 65 -13.17 1.78 -10.73
C PHE A 65 -14.37 2.70 -11.02
N LEU A 66 -14.41 3.91 -10.45
CA LEU A 66 -15.49 4.86 -10.68
C LEU A 66 -15.60 5.21 -12.16
N GLN A 67 -14.48 5.52 -12.81
CA GLN A 67 -14.46 5.91 -14.21
C GLN A 67 -14.87 4.73 -15.11
N GLY A 68 -14.39 3.51 -14.83
CA GLY A 68 -14.78 2.31 -15.58
C GLY A 68 -16.27 2.00 -15.48
N LEU A 69 -16.83 2.05 -14.26
CA LEU A 69 -18.26 1.83 -14.02
C LEU A 69 -19.13 2.94 -14.63
N ALA A 70 -18.72 4.20 -14.50
CA ALA A 70 -19.43 5.33 -15.10
C ALA A 70 -19.48 5.20 -16.63
N ALA A 71 -18.37 4.82 -17.26
CA ALA A 71 -18.33 4.60 -18.71
C ALA A 71 -19.25 3.45 -19.16
N GLN A 72 -19.38 2.39 -18.34
CA GLN A 72 -20.22 1.23 -18.66
C GLN A 72 -21.72 1.47 -18.41
N ILE A 73 -22.06 2.15 -17.31
CA ILE A 73 -23.44 2.23 -16.81
C ILE A 73 -24.12 3.54 -17.20
N TRP A 74 -23.43 4.69 -17.10
CA TRP A 74 -24.09 6.01 -17.15
C TRP A 74 -24.24 6.58 -18.56
N ILE A 75 -23.38 6.20 -19.48
CA ILE A 75 -23.42 6.74 -20.85
C ILE A 75 -24.38 5.89 -21.64
N THR A 76 -25.62 6.30 -21.81
CA THR A 76 -26.64 5.53 -22.56
C THR A 76 -26.52 5.70 -24.07
N ASP A 77 -26.02 6.84 -24.54
CA ASP A 77 -25.91 7.15 -25.97
C ASP A 77 -24.63 6.56 -26.60
N ASP A 78 -24.82 5.78 -27.67
CA ASP A 78 -23.74 5.09 -28.38
C ASP A 78 -22.79 6.08 -29.08
N THR A 79 -23.31 7.22 -29.55
CA THR A 79 -22.47 8.22 -30.22
C THR A 79 -21.55 8.92 -29.23
N GLN A 80 -22.06 9.24 -28.03
CA GLN A 80 -21.28 9.79 -26.93
C GLN A 80 -20.27 8.77 -26.40
N PHE A 81 -20.67 7.51 -26.25
CA PHE A 81 -19.77 6.43 -25.84
C PHE A 81 -18.57 6.32 -26.79
N ASN A 82 -18.82 6.27 -28.10
CA ASN A 82 -17.77 6.17 -29.12
C ASN A 82 -16.80 7.35 -29.09
N LYS A 83 -17.32 8.58 -28.93
CA LYS A 83 -16.50 9.80 -28.85
C LYS A 83 -15.60 9.79 -27.60
N SER A 84 -16.14 9.35 -26.47
CA SER A 84 -15.43 9.37 -25.19
C SER A 84 -14.56 8.14 -24.94
N CYS A 85 -14.76 7.06 -25.70
CA CYS A 85 -14.07 5.78 -25.58
C CYS A 85 -12.53 5.91 -25.51
N ASN A 86 -11.98 6.78 -26.37
CA ASN A 86 -10.54 7.04 -26.42
C ASN A 86 -10.03 7.66 -25.11
N SER A 87 -10.71 8.70 -24.64
CA SER A 87 -10.35 9.42 -23.42
C SER A 87 -10.52 8.54 -22.18
N TYR A 88 -11.55 7.69 -22.16
CA TYR A 88 -11.77 6.74 -21.06
C TYR A 88 -10.67 5.70 -20.96
N ALA A 89 -10.34 5.04 -22.06
CA ALA A 89 -9.24 4.07 -22.07
C ALA A 89 -7.93 4.73 -21.61
N LEU A 90 -7.66 5.95 -22.08
CA LEU A 90 -6.47 6.72 -21.67
C LEU A 90 -6.46 6.98 -20.15
N ILE A 91 -7.53 7.59 -19.62
CA ILE A 91 -7.64 7.88 -18.18
C ILE A 91 -7.51 6.60 -17.36
N GLN A 92 -8.14 5.51 -17.79
CA GLN A 92 -8.11 4.22 -17.13
C GLN A 92 -6.68 3.65 -17.05
N PHE A 93 -5.90 3.72 -18.14
CA PHE A 93 -4.50 3.29 -18.14
C PHE A 93 -3.64 4.13 -17.19
N TRP A 94 -3.80 5.45 -17.19
CA TRP A 94 -3.02 6.33 -16.31
C TRP A 94 -3.35 6.13 -14.84
N LEU A 95 -4.63 5.98 -14.49
CA LEU A 95 -5.05 5.72 -13.11
C LEU A 95 -4.56 4.36 -12.61
N ALA A 96 -4.68 3.31 -13.44
CA ALA A 96 -4.17 1.99 -13.11
C ALA A 96 -2.64 1.99 -12.96
N GLY A 97 -1.92 2.60 -13.91
CA GLY A 97 -0.47 2.72 -13.87
C GLY A 97 0.01 3.48 -12.65
N ALA A 98 -0.58 4.65 -12.35
CA ALA A 98 -0.24 5.44 -11.18
C ALA A 98 -0.47 4.68 -9.87
N ALA A 99 -1.57 3.93 -9.75
CA ALA A 99 -1.84 3.11 -8.57
C ALA A 99 -0.84 1.96 -8.41
N ALA A 100 -0.49 1.26 -9.51
CA ALA A 100 0.47 0.16 -9.51
C ALA A 100 1.89 0.64 -9.13
N THR A 101 2.36 1.68 -9.83
CA THR A 101 3.62 2.39 -9.54
C THR A 101 3.70 2.84 -8.08
N ALA A 102 2.63 3.45 -7.55
CA ALA A 102 2.63 3.95 -6.18
C ALA A 102 2.69 2.79 -5.16
N MET A 103 2.03 1.67 -5.43
CA MET A 103 2.10 0.47 -4.61
C MET A 103 3.51 -0.12 -4.58
N GLN A 104 4.16 -0.25 -5.75
CA GLN A 104 5.57 -0.70 -5.81
C GLN A 104 6.48 0.25 -5.02
N GLY A 105 6.25 1.57 -5.13
CA GLY A 105 6.95 2.57 -4.33
C GLY A 105 6.75 2.40 -2.82
N LEU A 106 5.53 2.07 -2.36
CA LEU A 106 5.25 1.78 -0.95
C LEU A 106 5.99 0.54 -0.46
N MET A 107 5.95 -0.55 -1.22
CA MET A 107 6.64 -1.79 -0.88
C MET A 107 8.15 -1.56 -0.81
N MET A 108 8.69 -0.84 -1.79
CA MET A 108 10.09 -0.46 -1.85
C MET A 108 10.52 0.38 -0.65
N HIS A 109 9.77 1.42 -0.33
CA HIS A 109 10.06 2.30 0.81
C HIS A 109 10.18 1.49 2.09
N ARG A 110 9.29 0.51 2.29
CA ARG A 110 9.32 -0.35 3.49
C ARG A 110 10.56 -1.23 3.53
N VAL A 111 10.98 -1.81 2.41
CA VAL A 111 12.25 -2.55 2.33
C VAL A 111 13.44 -1.64 2.62
N LEU A 112 13.43 -0.41 2.11
CA LEU A 112 14.50 0.56 2.40
C LEU A 112 14.59 0.94 3.88
N SER A 113 13.44 1.11 4.55
CA SER A 113 13.41 1.37 6.00
C SER A 113 13.95 0.20 6.81
N MET A 114 13.88 -1.04 6.30
CA MET A 114 14.53 -2.20 6.94
C MET A 114 16.06 -2.24 6.68
N TYR A 115 16.55 -1.54 5.65
CA TYR A 115 17.92 -1.63 5.13
C TYR A 115 18.80 -0.39 5.42
N GLU A 116 18.58 0.31 6.53
CA GLU A 116 19.23 1.61 6.82
C GLU A 116 20.77 1.59 6.75
N GLN A 117 21.42 0.45 6.98
CA GLN A 117 22.88 0.37 7.06
C GLN A 117 23.61 -0.03 5.77
N ARG A 118 22.96 -0.52 4.72
CA ARG A 118 23.66 -1.05 3.53
C ARG A 118 23.42 -0.19 2.28
N ARG A 119 24.29 0.81 2.08
CA ARG A 119 24.24 1.74 0.92
C ARG A 119 24.11 1.04 -0.43
N ARG A 120 24.82 -0.09 -0.63
CA ARG A 120 24.78 -0.84 -1.91
C ARG A 120 23.41 -1.47 -2.19
N ALA A 121 22.81 -2.13 -1.20
CA ALA A 121 21.48 -2.74 -1.33
C ALA A 121 20.42 -1.67 -1.61
N ARG A 122 20.47 -0.56 -0.86
CA ARG A 122 19.60 0.61 -1.11
C ARG A 122 19.73 1.14 -2.54
N MET A 123 20.95 1.33 -3.04
CA MET A 123 21.16 1.81 -4.42
C MET A 123 20.66 0.80 -5.46
N ALA A 124 20.90 -0.50 -5.26
CA ALA A 124 20.43 -1.55 -6.17
C ALA A 124 18.90 -1.59 -6.25
N LEU A 125 18.22 -1.52 -5.10
CA LEU A 125 16.76 -1.52 -5.05
C LEU A 125 16.17 -0.24 -5.66
N LEU A 126 16.78 0.94 -5.40
CA LEU A 126 16.36 2.20 -6.03
C LEU A 126 16.53 2.16 -7.55
N PHE A 127 17.64 1.60 -8.02
CA PHE A 127 17.89 1.41 -9.44
C PHE A 127 16.84 0.47 -10.08
N ALA A 128 16.50 -0.64 -9.41
CA ALA A 128 15.45 -1.55 -9.85
C ALA A 128 14.08 -0.86 -9.92
N LEU A 129 13.73 -0.04 -8.92
CA LEU A 129 12.50 0.77 -8.95
C LEU A 129 12.52 1.75 -10.13
N CYS A 130 13.62 2.46 -10.38
CA CYS A 130 13.72 3.38 -11.52
C CYS A 130 13.51 2.67 -12.86
N ILE A 131 14.10 1.48 -13.07
CA ILE A 131 13.88 0.68 -14.28
C ILE A 131 12.41 0.32 -14.44
N LEU A 132 11.78 -0.15 -13.36
CA LEU A 132 10.37 -0.54 -13.36
C LEU A 132 9.47 0.65 -13.71
N MET A 133 9.65 1.79 -13.04
CA MET A 133 8.94 3.04 -13.31
C MET A 133 9.07 3.47 -14.77
N LEU A 134 10.30 3.45 -15.31
CA LEU A 134 10.55 3.82 -16.70
C LEU A 134 9.87 2.86 -17.67
N SER A 135 9.85 1.56 -17.36
CA SER A 135 9.18 0.54 -18.17
C SER A 135 7.66 0.74 -18.19
N GLU A 136 7.04 0.97 -17.04
CA GLU A 136 5.58 1.20 -16.92
C GLU A 136 5.15 2.50 -17.61
N VAL A 137 5.91 3.57 -17.40
CA VAL A 137 5.67 4.87 -18.06
C VAL A 137 5.82 4.73 -19.56
N THR A 138 6.83 4.01 -20.05
CA THR A 138 7.03 3.81 -21.48
C THR A 138 5.89 3.01 -22.10
N VAL A 139 5.46 1.91 -21.45
CA VAL A 139 4.31 1.11 -21.92
C VAL A 139 3.04 1.95 -21.94
N THR A 140 2.76 2.67 -20.85
CA THR A 140 1.60 3.57 -20.75
C THR A 140 1.64 4.64 -21.81
N LEU A 141 2.80 5.26 -22.04
CA LEU A 141 2.99 6.31 -23.03
C LEU A 141 2.82 5.78 -24.45
N VAL A 142 3.40 4.62 -24.77
CA VAL A 142 3.27 4.00 -26.09
C VAL A 142 1.82 3.59 -26.37
N LEU A 143 1.11 3.05 -25.37
CA LEU A 143 -0.33 2.75 -25.49
C LEU A 143 -1.19 4.02 -25.59
N SER A 144 -0.75 5.12 -24.97
CA SER A 144 -1.45 6.41 -24.99
C SER A 144 -1.25 7.17 -26.30
N LEU A 145 -0.02 7.23 -26.80
CA LEU A 145 0.40 7.97 -27.99
C LEU A 145 0.25 7.17 -29.27
N GLY A 146 0.15 5.84 -29.18
CA GLY A 146 -0.01 4.95 -30.32
C GLY A 146 -1.27 5.28 -31.10
N THR A 147 -1.14 6.14 -32.11
CA THR A 147 -2.19 6.54 -33.06
C THR A 147 -2.73 5.37 -33.89
N SER A 148 -1.99 4.25 -33.90
CA SER A 148 -2.36 3.00 -34.60
C SER A 148 -3.17 2.01 -33.76
N LEU A 149 -3.47 2.32 -32.49
CA LEU A 149 -4.52 1.60 -31.79
C LEU A 149 -5.84 2.10 -32.34
N THR A 150 -6.38 1.42 -33.36
CA THR A 150 -7.80 1.50 -33.69
C THR A 150 -8.56 1.09 -32.43
N LYS A 151 -8.95 2.07 -31.63
CA LYS A 151 -9.78 1.86 -30.44
C LYS A 151 -11.18 1.61 -30.98
N SER A 152 -11.53 0.33 -31.04
CA SER A 152 -12.83 -0.09 -31.50
C SER A 152 -13.73 -0.15 -30.28
N SER A 153 -14.75 0.71 -30.28
CA SER A 153 -15.90 0.50 -29.42
C SER A 153 -16.64 -0.73 -29.94
N ILE A 154 -16.88 -1.67 -29.05
CA ILE A 154 -17.71 -2.83 -29.35
C ILE A 154 -19.03 -2.59 -28.64
N ILE A 155 -20.09 -2.38 -29.43
CA ILE A 155 -21.46 -2.21 -28.94
C ILE A 155 -22.23 -3.43 -29.41
N LEU A 156 -22.48 -4.37 -28.48
CA LEU A 156 -23.28 -5.58 -28.75
C LEU A 156 -24.73 -5.39 -28.32
N ALA A 157 -24.93 -4.69 -27.20
CA ALA A 157 -26.22 -4.32 -26.66
C ALA A 157 -26.09 -3.03 -25.83
N PRO A 158 -27.18 -2.31 -25.54
CA PRO A 158 -27.14 -1.12 -24.68
C PRO A 158 -26.50 -1.36 -23.31
N THR A 159 -26.53 -2.60 -22.81
CA THR A 159 -25.92 -3.01 -21.53
C THR A 159 -24.56 -3.71 -21.68
N VAL A 160 -24.14 -4.03 -22.91
CA VAL A 160 -22.91 -4.78 -23.21
C VAL A 160 -22.08 -4.01 -24.22
N ARG A 161 -21.30 -3.07 -23.68
CA ARG A 161 -20.40 -2.18 -24.44
C ARG A 161 -19.07 -2.01 -23.73
N THR A 162 -18.00 -2.02 -24.51
CA THR A 162 -16.63 -1.95 -24.00
C THR A 162 -15.72 -1.21 -24.97
N CYS A 163 -14.65 -0.64 -24.43
CA CYS A 163 -13.61 0.05 -25.17
C CYS A 163 -12.36 -0.81 -25.16
N LEU A 164 -12.06 -1.45 -26.29
CA LEU A 164 -10.87 -2.28 -26.43
C LEU A 164 -9.89 -1.62 -27.39
N PRO A 165 -8.59 -1.56 -27.04
CA PRO A 165 -7.58 -1.23 -28.02
C PRO A 165 -7.48 -2.39 -29.02
N GLY A 166 -7.75 -2.14 -30.30
CA GLY A 166 -7.84 -3.18 -31.32
C GLY A 166 -6.50 -3.89 -31.61
N ASN A 167 -5.36 -3.22 -31.37
CA ASN A 167 -4.03 -3.74 -31.66
C ASN A 167 -3.18 -3.83 -30.39
N TRP A 168 -3.56 -4.72 -29.46
CA TRP A 168 -2.77 -4.92 -28.25
C TRP A 168 -1.34 -5.39 -28.62
N PRO A 169 -0.28 -4.63 -28.28
CA PRO A 169 1.07 -5.00 -28.70
C PRO A 169 1.49 -6.33 -28.07
N SER A 170 2.06 -7.25 -28.85
CA SER A 170 2.49 -8.57 -28.35
C SER A 170 3.55 -8.47 -27.24
N TRP A 171 4.39 -7.42 -27.27
CA TRP A 171 5.42 -7.14 -26.26
C TRP A 171 4.87 -6.58 -24.95
N SER A 172 3.60 -6.19 -24.86
CA SER A 172 2.99 -5.68 -23.61
C SER A 172 3.03 -6.70 -22.46
N SER A 173 3.11 -7.99 -22.78
CA SER A 173 3.32 -9.05 -21.80
C SER A 173 4.64 -8.90 -21.03
N ALA A 174 5.66 -8.28 -21.65
CA ALA A 174 6.96 -8.03 -21.04
C ALA A 174 6.86 -7.19 -19.76
N THR A 175 5.89 -6.28 -19.66
CA THR A 175 5.68 -5.46 -18.46
C THR A 175 5.37 -6.32 -17.23
N TRP A 176 4.59 -7.39 -17.40
CA TRP A 176 4.30 -8.32 -16.31
C TRP A 176 5.54 -9.11 -15.89
N PHE A 177 6.41 -9.48 -16.84
CA PHE A 177 7.68 -10.13 -16.54
C PHE A 177 8.64 -9.22 -15.77
N ILE A 178 8.69 -7.92 -16.11
CA ILE A 178 9.48 -6.93 -15.37
C ILE A 178 8.91 -6.77 -13.95
N SER A 179 7.59 -6.67 -13.82
CA SER A 179 6.89 -6.53 -12.53
C SER A 179 7.13 -7.72 -11.61
N ILE A 180 6.96 -8.96 -12.10
CA ILE A 180 7.20 -10.16 -11.29
C ILE A 180 8.68 -10.30 -10.91
N THR A 181 9.60 -9.92 -11.82
CA THR A 181 11.04 -9.95 -11.50
C THR A 181 11.34 -8.99 -10.34
N TYR A 182 10.75 -7.80 -10.37
CA TYR A 182 10.85 -6.84 -9.28
C TYR A 182 10.24 -7.38 -7.98
N ASP A 183 9.04 -7.95 -8.02
CA ASP A 183 8.36 -8.50 -6.84
C ASP A 183 9.18 -9.64 -6.22
N ILE A 184 9.76 -10.52 -7.03
CA ILE A 184 10.65 -11.60 -6.56
C ILE A 184 11.88 -11.02 -5.87
N VAL A 185 12.49 -9.97 -6.43
CA VAL A 185 13.62 -9.27 -5.80
C VAL A 185 13.18 -8.70 -4.44
N VAL A 186 12.06 -7.97 -4.39
CA VAL A 186 11.54 -7.39 -3.14
C VAL A 186 11.24 -8.47 -2.09
N VAL A 187 10.59 -9.57 -2.49
CA VAL A 187 10.32 -10.73 -1.61
C VAL A 187 11.62 -11.32 -1.11
N ALA A 188 12.59 -11.58 -1.99
CA ALA A 188 13.88 -12.16 -1.62
C ALA A 188 14.63 -11.29 -0.61
N PHE A 189 14.72 -9.98 -0.85
CA PHE A 189 15.35 -9.03 0.07
C PHE A 189 14.60 -8.96 1.41
N THR A 190 13.27 -8.96 1.40
CA THR A 190 12.46 -8.91 2.62
C THR A 190 12.62 -10.19 3.45
N VAL A 191 12.58 -11.37 2.81
CA VAL A 191 12.79 -12.66 3.47
C VAL A 191 14.22 -12.73 4.02
N TRP A 192 15.21 -12.27 3.24
CA TRP A 192 16.61 -12.27 3.68
C TRP A 192 16.82 -11.45 4.96
N GLU A 193 16.35 -10.19 5.00
CA GLU A 193 16.48 -9.40 6.24
C GLU A 193 15.60 -9.94 7.35
N GLY A 194 14.41 -10.46 7.04
CA GLY A 194 13.56 -11.11 8.03
C GLY A 194 14.30 -12.25 8.73
N LEU A 195 14.95 -13.13 7.95
CA LEU A 195 15.76 -14.24 8.47
C LEU A 195 17.02 -13.76 9.20
N ARG A 196 17.69 -12.73 8.69
CA ARG A 196 18.88 -12.17 9.32
C ARG A 196 18.56 -11.58 10.68
N PHE A 197 17.51 -10.77 10.77
CA PHE A 197 17.07 -10.17 12.01
C PHE A 197 16.65 -11.23 13.02
N LEU A 198 15.94 -12.28 12.59
CA LEU A 198 15.60 -13.40 13.47
C LEU A 198 16.84 -14.08 14.06
N LYS A 199 17.90 -14.26 13.26
CA LYS A 199 19.17 -14.83 13.74
C LYS A 199 19.92 -13.90 14.70
N GLU A 200 19.97 -12.60 14.40
CA GLU A 200 20.61 -11.60 15.28
C GLU A 200 19.85 -11.50 16.61
N SER A 201 18.52 -11.47 16.56
CA SER A 201 17.64 -11.50 17.74
C SER A 201 17.82 -12.76 18.59
N GLN A 202 17.96 -13.93 17.96
CA GLN A 202 18.20 -15.19 18.68
C GLN A 202 19.55 -15.19 19.42
N LYS A 203 20.59 -14.60 18.82
CA LYS A 203 21.91 -14.48 19.45
C LYS A 203 21.87 -13.54 20.64
N GLU A 204 21.20 -12.40 20.53
CA GLU A 204 21.03 -11.46 21.64
C GLU A 204 20.25 -12.09 22.80
N MET A 205 19.18 -12.84 22.51
CA MET A 205 18.45 -13.59 23.54
C MET A 205 19.34 -14.63 24.23
N SER A 206 20.13 -15.37 23.46
CA SER A 206 21.01 -16.41 24.01
C SER A 206 22.10 -15.81 24.89
N ALA A 207 22.65 -14.64 24.52
CA ALA A 207 23.65 -13.94 25.31
C ALA A 207 23.07 -13.36 26.62
N LEU A 208 21.86 -12.80 26.56
CA LEU A 208 21.17 -12.27 27.74
C LEU A 208 20.76 -13.37 28.72
N GLU A 209 20.45 -14.58 28.25
CA GLU A 209 20.10 -15.71 29.11
C GLU A 209 21.28 -16.20 29.95
N THR A 210 22.51 -16.08 29.45
CA THR A 210 23.73 -16.44 30.20
C THR A 210 24.10 -15.44 31.30
N ASP A 211 23.78 -14.16 31.15
CA ASP A 211 24.28 -13.09 32.04
C ASP A 211 23.22 -12.47 32.97
N ALA A 212 21.93 -12.75 32.76
CA ALA A 212 20.88 -12.08 33.52
C ALA A 212 20.64 -12.72 34.91
N PRO A 213 20.77 -11.95 36.02
CA PRO A 213 20.40 -12.43 37.35
C PRO A 213 18.89 -12.76 37.40
N PRO A 214 18.50 -13.80 38.17
CA PRO A 214 17.10 -14.23 38.28
C PRO A 214 16.26 -13.12 38.94
N GLY A 215 15.54 -12.34 38.12
CA GLY A 215 14.59 -11.33 38.59
C GLY A 215 14.53 -10.00 37.83
N SER A 216 15.31 -9.79 36.75
CA SER A 216 15.39 -8.46 36.12
C SER A 216 14.21 -8.13 35.17
N TYR A 217 13.69 -6.92 35.34
CA TYR A 217 12.61 -6.29 34.55
C TYR A 217 12.89 -6.17 33.04
N LEU A 218 14.12 -6.40 32.60
CA LEU A 218 14.57 -6.28 31.20
C LEU A 218 13.87 -7.26 30.24
N LYS A 219 13.40 -8.41 30.74
CA LYS A 219 12.68 -9.40 29.93
C LYS A 219 11.34 -8.85 29.40
N LYS A 220 10.74 -7.87 30.08
CA LYS A 220 9.42 -7.32 29.72
C LYS A 220 9.50 -6.31 28.57
N THR A 221 10.53 -5.47 28.53
CA THR A 221 10.73 -4.45 27.49
C THR A 221 11.06 -5.08 26.13
N TRP A 222 11.88 -6.14 26.13
CA TRP A 222 12.32 -6.79 24.89
C TRP A 222 11.23 -7.66 24.24
N SER A 223 10.37 -8.27 25.06
CA SER A 223 9.17 -8.98 24.58
C SER A 223 8.28 -8.06 23.71
N ARG A 224 8.19 -6.76 24.04
CA ARG A 224 7.38 -5.78 23.30
C ARG A 224 7.93 -5.48 21.90
N GLN A 225 9.24 -5.34 21.75
CA GLN A 225 9.88 -5.12 20.44
C GLN A 225 9.70 -6.32 19.50
N GLY A 226 9.75 -7.54 20.04
CA GLY A 226 9.49 -8.76 19.28
C GLY A 226 8.07 -8.83 18.69
N VAL A 227 7.06 -8.27 19.38
CA VAL A 227 5.68 -8.23 18.88
C VAL A 227 5.55 -7.29 17.69
N LEU A 228 6.08 -6.06 17.79
CA LEU A 228 6.07 -5.09 16.70
C LEU A 228 6.79 -5.64 15.47
N PHE A 229 7.97 -6.24 15.69
CA PHE A 229 8.75 -6.84 14.62
C PHE A 229 8.04 -8.03 13.97
N ARG A 230 7.40 -8.90 14.76
CA ARG A 230 6.61 -10.02 14.22
C ARG A 230 5.45 -9.54 13.34
N VAL A 231 4.73 -8.50 13.78
CA VAL A 231 3.66 -7.89 12.97
C VAL A 231 4.24 -7.29 11.69
N LEU A 232 5.37 -6.59 11.80
CA LEU A 232 6.03 -5.97 10.66
C LEU A 232 6.55 -7.01 9.66
N ILE A 233 7.17 -8.12 10.10
CA ILE A 233 7.58 -9.23 9.23
C ILE A 233 6.37 -9.88 8.56
N ARG A 234 5.34 -10.22 9.33
CA ARG A 234 4.17 -10.93 8.82
C ARG A 234 3.55 -10.14 7.68
N ASP A 235 3.33 -8.86 7.91
CA ASP A 235 2.70 -8.00 6.92
C ASP A 235 3.69 -7.70 5.77
N SER A 236 4.96 -7.44 6.06
CA SER A 236 5.96 -7.12 5.01
C SER A 236 6.30 -8.27 4.08
N ILE A 237 6.16 -9.53 4.50
CA ILE A 237 6.38 -10.70 3.63
C ILE A 237 5.09 -11.11 2.93
N LEU A 238 3.96 -11.10 3.65
CA LEU A 238 2.70 -11.60 3.12
C LEU A 238 2.20 -10.77 1.94
N PHE A 239 2.27 -9.43 2.01
CA PHE A 239 1.74 -8.58 0.94
C PHE A 239 2.53 -8.68 -0.37
N PRO A 240 3.88 -8.60 -0.39
CA PRO A 240 4.64 -8.85 -1.62
C PRO A 240 4.49 -10.27 -2.15
N PHE A 241 4.33 -11.26 -1.27
CA PHE A 241 4.05 -12.63 -1.70
C PHE A 241 2.71 -12.75 -2.42
N ILE A 242 1.64 -12.17 -1.86
CA ILE A 242 0.32 -12.13 -2.53
C ILE A 242 0.42 -11.40 -3.87
N GLY A 243 1.13 -10.27 -3.93
CA GLY A 243 1.40 -9.54 -5.17
C GLY A 243 2.10 -10.41 -6.21
N THR A 244 3.17 -11.11 -5.82
CA THR A 244 3.92 -12.03 -6.69
C THR A 244 3.02 -13.14 -7.25
N VAL A 245 2.19 -13.74 -6.40
CA VAL A 245 1.24 -14.79 -6.82
C VAL A 245 0.20 -14.21 -7.78
N SER A 246 -0.32 -13.01 -7.51
CA SER A 246 -1.27 -12.33 -8.42
C SER A 246 -0.64 -12.02 -9.78
N CYS A 247 0.61 -11.54 -9.80
CA CYS A 247 1.38 -11.30 -11.01
C CYS A 247 1.62 -12.61 -11.78
N LEU A 248 1.98 -13.69 -11.10
CA LEU A 248 2.19 -15.00 -11.71
C LEU A 248 0.90 -15.54 -12.36
N VAL A 249 -0.22 -15.49 -11.64
CA VAL A 249 -1.53 -15.89 -12.18
C VAL A 249 -1.87 -15.05 -13.41
N THR A 250 -1.62 -13.75 -13.37
CA THR A 250 -1.85 -12.85 -14.50
C THR A 250 -0.99 -13.25 -15.71
N ILE A 251 0.31 -13.51 -15.53
CA ILE A 251 1.19 -13.99 -16.61
C ILE A 251 0.67 -15.31 -17.20
N VAL A 252 0.29 -16.28 -16.37
CA VAL A 252 -0.24 -17.57 -16.84
C VAL A 252 -1.51 -17.35 -17.66
N VAL A 253 -2.43 -16.50 -17.22
CA VAL A 253 -3.64 -16.16 -17.97
C VAL A 253 -3.28 -15.54 -19.32
N TRP A 254 -2.35 -14.59 -19.37
CA TRP A 254 -1.90 -13.94 -20.61
C TRP A 254 -1.21 -14.90 -21.59
N LEU A 255 -0.45 -15.88 -21.10
CA LEU A 255 0.26 -16.85 -21.94
C LEU A 255 -0.65 -17.99 -22.44
N THR A 256 -1.62 -18.41 -21.64
CA THR A 256 -2.43 -19.62 -21.92
C THR A 256 -3.77 -19.32 -22.57
N THR A 257 -4.30 -18.11 -22.40
CA THR A 257 -5.64 -17.78 -22.86
C THR A 257 -5.57 -16.82 -24.05
N PRO A 258 -6.08 -17.23 -25.24
CA PRO A 258 -6.33 -16.29 -26.31
C PRO A 258 -7.19 -15.14 -25.79
N LEU A 259 -6.90 -13.91 -26.20
CA LEU A 259 -7.63 -12.70 -25.80
C LEU A 259 -9.15 -12.85 -25.98
N GLU A 260 -9.57 -13.65 -26.95
CA GLU A 260 -10.97 -13.98 -27.25
C GLU A 260 -11.71 -14.66 -26.09
N LYS A 261 -11.00 -15.41 -25.24
CA LYS A 261 -11.60 -16.06 -24.05
C LYS A 261 -11.80 -15.08 -22.89
N GLY A 262 -11.18 -13.91 -22.97
CA GLY A 262 -11.36 -12.79 -22.07
C GLY A 262 -10.95 -13.00 -20.60
N LEU A 263 -10.38 -14.16 -20.24
CA LEU A 263 -9.91 -14.43 -18.87
C LEU A 263 -8.93 -13.35 -18.35
N ALA A 264 -8.17 -12.72 -19.23
CA ALA A 264 -7.29 -11.59 -18.92
C ALA A 264 -8.03 -10.39 -18.27
N PHE A 265 -9.29 -10.13 -18.61
CA PHE A 265 -10.06 -9.05 -17.97
C PHE A 265 -10.31 -9.34 -16.50
N TYR A 266 -10.62 -10.60 -16.13
CA TYR A 266 -10.80 -10.96 -14.73
C TYR A 266 -9.51 -10.80 -13.93
N SER A 267 -8.36 -11.22 -14.48
CA SER A 267 -7.08 -11.08 -13.78
C SER A 267 -6.66 -9.62 -13.61
N ILE A 268 -6.92 -8.76 -14.61
CA ILE A 268 -6.68 -7.31 -14.50
C ILE A 268 -7.54 -6.72 -13.39
N GLN A 269 -8.86 -6.95 -13.41
CA GLN A 269 -9.76 -6.38 -12.41
C GLN A 269 -9.47 -6.88 -10.99
N ALA A 270 -9.13 -8.17 -10.85
CA ALA A 270 -8.72 -8.74 -9.57
C ALA A 270 -7.43 -8.09 -9.07
N THR A 271 -6.39 -7.99 -9.91
CA THR A 271 -5.11 -7.37 -9.53
C THR A 271 -5.29 -5.89 -9.20
N SER A 272 -6.07 -5.14 -10.00
CA SER A 272 -6.39 -3.74 -9.77
C SER A 272 -7.16 -3.50 -8.47
N ALA A 273 -7.96 -4.46 -7.99
CA ALA A 273 -8.62 -4.38 -6.70
C ALA A 273 -7.69 -4.76 -5.54
N LEU A 274 -6.84 -5.78 -5.74
CA LEU A 274 -5.88 -6.21 -4.72
C LEU A 274 -4.85 -5.12 -4.39
N THR A 275 -4.35 -4.40 -5.40
CA THR A 275 -3.36 -3.33 -5.22
C THR A 275 -3.74 -2.31 -4.13
N PRO A 276 -4.89 -1.60 -4.22
CA PRO A 276 -5.29 -0.64 -3.18
C PRO A 276 -5.65 -1.33 -1.86
N ILE A 277 -6.29 -2.50 -1.86
CA ILE A 277 -6.69 -3.18 -0.61
C ILE A 277 -5.44 -3.57 0.20
N LEU A 278 -4.49 -4.24 -0.45
CA LEU A 278 -3.26 -4.70 0.19
C LEU A 278 -2.36 -3.52 0.56
N GLY A 279 -2.17 -2.56 -0.35
CA GLY A 279 -1.33 -1.39 -0.12
C GLY A 279 -1.81 -0.52 1.03
N CYS A 280 -3.11 -0.31 1.13
CA CYS A 280 -3.67 0.56 2.15
C CYS A 280 -3.65 -0.11 3.53
N ARG A 281 -4.07 -1.38 3.62
CA ARG A 281 -3.98 -2.15 4.86
C ARG A 281 -2.55 -2.25 5.38
N LEU A 282 -1.59 -2.38 4.48
CA LEU A 282 -0.18 -2.44 4.84
C LEU A 282 0.31 -1.16 5.52
N VAL A 283 -0.03 0.01 4.97
CA VAL A 283 0.36 1.30 5.54
C VAL A 283 -0.38 1.59 6.85
N LEU A 284 -1.68 1.30 6.89
CA LEU A 284 -2.50 1.52 8.09
C LEU A 284 -2.06 0.62 9.25
N ASN A 285 -1.81 -0.68 9.00
CA ASN A 285 -1.30 -1.60 10.02
C ASN A 285 0.04 -1.14 10.58
N LEU A 286 0.94 -0.68 9.71
CA LEU A 286 2.26 -0.20 10.13
C LEU A 286 2.15 1.08 10.98
N ARG A 287 1.34 2.06 10.56
CA ARG A 287 1.13 3.29 11.33
C ARG A 287 0.46 2.99 12.68
N ASN A 288 -0.55 2.13 12.70
CA ASN A 288 -1.22 1.74 13.94
C ASN A 288 -0.23 1.08 14.92
N ALA A 289 0.58 0.13 14.43
CA ALA A 289 1.58 -0.55 15.25
C ALA A 289 2.68 0.39 15.76
N TYR A 290 3.03 1.42 14.98
CA TYR A 290 4.00 2.44 15.41
C TYR A 290 3.44 3.39 16.47
N TYR A 291 2.16 3.80 16.37
CA TYR A 291 1.58 4.78 17.29
C TYR A 291 1.03 4.18 18.59
N GLN A 292 0.65 2.90 18.63
CA GLN A 292 0.15 2.25 19.86
C GLN A 292 1.12 2.28 21.04
N PRO A 293 2.42 1.91 20.89
CA PRO A 293 3.35 1.92 22.02
C PRO A 293 3.52 3.32 22.61
N PHE A 294 3.57 4.34 21.75
CA PHE A 294 3.74 5.73 22.16
C PHE A 294 2.52 6.25 22.93
N SER A 295 1.30 5.92 22.50
CA SER A 295 0.09 6.31 23.23
C SER A 295 -0.01 5.59 24.58
N GLU A 296 0.40 4.32 24.65
CA GLU A 296 0.46 3.57 25.90
C GLU A 296 1.51 4.14 26.86
N GLU A 297 2.69 4.50 26.37
CA GLU A 297 3.75 5.14 27.17
C GLU A 297 3.29 6.48 27.73
N MET A 298 2.72 7.36 26.90
CA MET A 298 2.14 8.61 27.39
C MET A 298 1.03 8.38 28.42
N ARG A 299 0.15 7.38 28.21
CA ARG A 299 -0.91 7.06 29.16
C ARG A 299 -0.36 6.55 30.49
N MET A 300 0.74 5.78 30.46
CA MET A 300 1.42 5.33 31.67
C MET A 300 2.09 6.50 32.40
N SER A 301 2.75 7.41 31.67
CA SER A 301 3.31 8.63 32.26
C SER A 301 2.23 9.49 32.91
N MET A 302 1.09 9.73 32.24
CA MET A 302 -0.02 10.49 32.80
C MET A 302 -0.62 9.85 34.07
N LYS A 303 -0.81 8.52 34.09
CA LYS A 303 -1.28 7.83 35.30
C LYS A 303 -0.29 7.89 36.45
N GLY A 304 1.01 7.90 36.17
CA GLY A 304 2.05 8.12 37.19
C GLY A 304 1.90 9.49 37.84
N TYR A 305 1.74 10.54 37.03
CA TYR A 305 1.53 11.90 37.54
C TYR A 305 0.24 12.04 38.35
N ASP A 306 -0.87 11.44 37.95
CA ASP A 306 -2.12 11.48 38.72
C ASP A 306 -1.97 10.78 40.09
N LEU A 307 -1.26 9.65 40.14
CA LEU A 307 -1.00 8.93 41.39
C LEU A 307 -0.06 9.72 42.31
N ASP A 308 0.96 10.38 41.77
CA ASP A 308 1.85 11.25 42.55
C ASP A 308 1.11 12.51 43.04
N MET A 309 0.21 13.07 42.23
CA MET A 309 -0.64 14.21 42.66
C MET A 309 -1.62 13.79 43.77
N LEU A 310 -2.24 12.61 43.65
CA LEU A 310 -3.12 12.06 44.69
C LEU A 310 -2.35 11.66 45.94
N SER A 311 -1.13 11.15 45.82
CA SER A 311 -0.27 10.83 46.97
C SER A 311 0.16 12.10 47.71
N ASN A 312 0.58 13.14 46.98
CA ASN A 312 1.02 14.40 47.58
C ASN A 312 -0.11 15.26 48.16
N SER A 313 -1.38 14.97 47.83
CA SER A 313 -2.54 15.68 48.40
C SER A 313 -3.08 15.04 49.70
N VAL A 314 -2.53 13.89 50.14
CA VAL A 314 -2.99 13.17 51.34
C VAL A 314 -2.10 13.38 52.57
N GLU A 315 -0.89 13.94 52.45
CA GLU A 315 -0.04 14.31 53.59
C GLU A 315 0.04 15.83 53.78
N TYR A 316 -0.98 16.40 54.40
CA TYR A 316 -0.82 17.63 55.18
C TYR A 316 -1.27 17.38 56.62
N PRO A 317 -0.34 17.09 57.55
CA PRO A 317 -0.54 17.48 58.94
C PRO A 317 -0.64 19.01 58.96
N LEU A 318 -1.71 19.54 59.55
CA LEU A 318 -1.86 20.95 59.90
C LEU A 318 -0.72 21.39 60.83
N GLU A 319 0.43 21.79 60.29
CA GLU A 319 1.43 22.57 61.03
C GLU A 319 1.64 23.93 60.35
N LEU A 320 1.17 24.97 61.05
CA LEU A 320 1.45 26.37 60.75
C LEU A 320 2.95 26.64 60.82
N TYR A 321 3.60 27.05 59.73
CA TYR A 321 4.88 27.77 59.80
C TYR A 321 4.94 28.94 58.79
N PRO A 322 5.72 29.99 59.10
CA PRO A 322 5.56 31.33 58.55
C PRO A 322 6.40 31.59 57.30
N ILE A 323 5.92 32.58 56.56
CA ILE A 323 6.37 33.05 55.25
C ILE A 323 7.80 33.63 55.35
N ARG A 324 8.72 33.09 54.53
CA ARG A 324 10.00 33.74 54.22
C ARG A 324 10.17 33.87 52.71
N ALA A 325 10.13 35.11 52.24
CA ALA A 325 10.34 35.48 50.85
C ALA A 325 11.83 35.40 50.48
N GLN A 326 12.16 34.76 49.36
CA GLN A 326 13.47 34.88 48.72
C GLN A 326 13.39 34.69 47.20
N GLY A 327 13.70 35.78 46.49
CA GLY A 327 14.69 35.83 45.40
C GLY A 327 14.42 35.10 44.09
N MET A 328 13.93 35.84 43.09
CA MET A 328 13.98 35.48 41.67
C MET A 328 15.43 35.47 41.14
N GLY A 329 15.83 34.37 40.50
CA GLY A 329 17.07 34.24 39.73
C GLY A 329 16.77 33.74 38.32
N SER A 330 17.13 34.56 37.32
CA SER A 330 17.01 34.33 35.88
C SER A 330 17.97 33.23 35.39
N GLY A 331 17.53 32.38 34.45
CA GLY A 331 18.36 31.37 33.81
C GLY A 331 17.87 31.02 32.40
N ASP A 332 18.61 31.49 31.40
CA ASP A 332 18.44 31.26 29.96
C ASP A 332 18.47 29.77 29.58
N GLY A 333 17.54 29.36 28.71
CA GLY A 333 17.40 28.00 28.19
C GLY A 333 17.66 27.91 26.70
N GLN A 334 18.80 27.30 26.36
CA GLN A 334 19.37 27.11 25.03
C GLN A 334 18.60 26.06 24.20
N ALA A 335 18.15 26.44 23.01
CA ALA A 335 17.36 25.61 22.10
C ALA A 335 18.22 24.53 21.41
N ARG A 336 17.92 23.26 21.68
CA ARG A 336 18.50 22.08 21.02
C ARG A 336 17.56 21.64 19.89
N THR A 337 18.05 21.73 18.66
CA THR A 337 17.38 21.32 17.43
C THR A 337 17.54 19.81 17.22
N ASP A 338 16.52 19.03 17.59
CA ASP A 338 16.41 17.63 17.20
C ASP A 338 16.03 17.51 15.72
N ARG A 339 16.94 16.93 14.93
CA ARG A 339 16.69 16.56 13.55
C ARG A 339 15.75 15.36 13.51
N GLY A 340 14.68 15.53 12.74
CA GLY A 340 13.56 14.61 12.64
C GLY A 340 13.93 13.20 12.19
N ALA A 341 13.29 12.25 12.87
CA ALA A 341 12.91 10.97 12.29
C ALA A 341 11.67 11.19 11.40
N PHE A 342 11.89 10.92 10.10
CA PHE A 342 10.97 10.61 8.99
C PHE A 342 9.64 11.34 8.81
#